data_AF-A0A845AIT4-F1
#
_entry.id   AF-A0A845AIT4-F1
#
_cell.length_a   1.000
_cell.length_b   1.000
_cell.length_c   1.000
_cell.angle_alpha   90.00
_cell.angle_beta   90.00
_cell.angle_gamma   90.00
#
_symmetry.space_group_name_H-M   'P 1'
#
loop_
_entity.id
_entity.type
_entity.pdbx_description
1 polymer ?
#
loop_
_entity_poly.entity_id
_entity_poly.type
_entity_poly.pdbx_seq_one_letter_code
_entity_poly.pdbx_strand_id
1 'polypeptide(L)'
;MNRTTLLLALAPAFALAACGSQPTPQPTQTAVPTPTATINRLPPPDQETFSKVLAKACPDADKVVIATCKANGMGATSFICQFGLGKDKYLRNTATVDQKDGEYVLVDADKICAAHPKGKN
;
A
#
# COMPACT_ATOMS: atom_id res chain seq x y z
N MET A 1 61.25 -65.47 -0.73
CA MET A 1 62.38 -64.64 -1.19
C MET A 1 61.99 -64.04 -2.52
N ASN A 2 62.18 -62.72 -2.66
CA ASN A 2 62.26 -61.97 -3.91
C ASN A 2 60.94 -61.60 -4.59
N ARG A 3 60.76 -60.42 -5.18
CA ARG A 3 61.42 -59.10 -5.11
C ARG A 3 60.57 -58.23 -6.05
N THR A 4 60.16 -57.07 -5.57
CA THR A 4 60.23 -55.79 -6.29
C THR A 4 59.53 -55.62 -7.65
N THR A 5 58.91 -54.44 -7.75
CA THR A 5 58.72 -53.65 -8.98
C THR A 5 57.36 -53.78 -9.65
N LEU A 6 56.39 -53.25 -8.94
CA LEU A 6 55.37 -52.33 -9.47
C LEU A 6 56.00 -51.35 -10.49
N LEU A 7 55.59 -51.40 -11.76
CA LEU A 7 55.39 -50.26 -12.68
C LEU A 7 55.32 -50.76 -14.14
N LEU A 8 54.12 -50.79 -14.70
CA LEU A 8 53.82 -50.39 -16.09
C LEU A 8 52.28 -50.39 -16.21
N ALA A 9 51.64 -49.27 -15.87
CA ALA A 9 51.25 -48.28 -16.87
C ALA A 9 50.39 -48.89 -17.97
N LEU A 10 49.11 -49.15 -17.66
CA LEU A 10 48.07 -49.15 -18.69
C LEU A 10 47.00 -48.12 -18.28
N ALA A 11 46.88 -47.12 -19.14
CA ALA A 11 46.00 -45.97 -19.02
C ALA A 11 44.54 -46.37 -18.69
N PRO A 12 43.82 -45.60 -17.85
CA PRO A 12 42.39 -45.76 -17.75
C PRO A 12 41.76 -45.18 -19.02
N ALA A 13 41.62 -46.02 -20.04
CA ALA A 13 40.76 -45.73 -21.18
C ALA A 13 39.31 -45.73 -20.67
N PHE A 14 38.76 -44.52 -20.59
CA PHE A 14 37.35 -44.19 -20.85
C PHE A 14 36.32 -45.28 -20.51
N ALA A 15 35.86 -45.29 -19.27
CA ALA A 15 34.55 -45.85 -18.92
C ALA A 15 33.73 -44.82 -18.14
N LEU A 16 33.64 -43.60 -18.68
CA LEU A 16 32.59 -42.63 -18.33
C LEU A 16 31.29 -43.03 -19.05
N ALA A 17 30.71 -44.17 -18.65
CA ALA A 17 29.41 -44.62 -19.16
C ALA A 17 28.34 -44.69 -18.05
N ALA A 18 28.55 -43.99 -16.93
CA ALA A 18 27.59 -43.92 -15.83
C ALA A 18 27.42 -42.49 -15.29
N CYS A 19 27.24 -41.51 -16.19
CA CYS A 19 26.73 -40.18 -15.84
C CYS A 19 25.93 -39.67 -17.03
N GLY A 20 24.66 -40.07 -17.15
CA GLY A 20 23.95 -39.81 -18.40
C GLY A 20 22.44 -39.86 -18.34
N SER A 21 21.83 -39.57 -17.19
CA SER A 21 20.40 -39.23 -17.16
C SER A 21 20.05 -38.63 -15.79
N GLN A 22 20.62 -37.46 -15.51
CA GLN A 22 19.94 -36.56 -14.58
C GLN A 22 18.77 -35.93 -15.36
N PRO A 23 17.52 -36.11 -14.93
CA PRO A 23 16.40 -35.42 -15.57
C PRO A 23 16.67 -33.92 -15.50
N THR A 24 16.82 -33.28 -16.65
CA THR A 24 16.91 -31.82 -16.70
C THR A 24 15.59 -31.28 -16.16
N PRO A 25 15.58 -30.49 -15.07
CA PRO A 25 14.35 -29.84 -14.61
C PRO A 25 13.80 -29.02 -15.77
N GLN A 26 12.61 -29.38 -16.26
CA GLN A 26 11.92 -28.59 -17.26
C GLN A 26 11.69 -27.20 -16.64
N PRO A 27 12.01 -26.09 -17.33
CA PRO A 27 11.77 -24.76 -16.80
C PRO A 27 10.28 -24.63 -16.48
N THR A 28 9.95 -24.59 -15.19
CA THR A 28 8.60 -24.31 -14.73
C THR A 28 8.24 -22.93 -15.26
N GLN A 29 7.18 -22.84 -16.06
CA GLN A 29 6.65 -21.57 -16.53
C GLN A 29 6.38 -20.69 -15.31
N THR A 30 7.14 -19.60 -15.16
CA THR A 30 6.86 -18.62 -14.13
C THR A 30 5.52 -18.01 -14.45
N ALA A 31 4.55 -18.13 -13.54
CA ALA A 31 3.26 -17.49 -13.69
C ALA A 31 3.48 -15.97 -13.83
N VAL A 32 3.02 -15.40 -14.94
CA VAL A 32 3.00 -13.94 -15.11
C VAL A 32 2.02 -13.39 -14.07
N PRO A 33 2.43 -12.46 -13.19
CA PRO A 33 1.49 -11.88 -12.24
C PRO A 33 0.36 -11.21 -13.02
N THR A 34 -0.87 -11.60 -12.72
CA THR A 34 -2.04 -10.91 -13.25
C THR A 34 -2.05 -9.50 -12.66
N PRO A 35 -2.16 -8.43 -13.47
CA PRO A 35 -2.25 -7.07 -12.94
C PRO A 35 -3.43 -6.99 -11.98
N THR A 36 -3.18 -6.59 -10.74
CA THR A 36 -4.25 -6.25 -9.80
C THR A 36 -5.10 -5.15 -10.43
N ALA A 37 -6.41 -5.35 -10.46
CA ALA A 37 -7.36 -4.39 -11.01
C ALA A 37 -7.04 -2.98 -10.49
N THR A 38 -6.94 -2.01 -11.40
CA THR A 38 -6.76 -0.60 -11.04
C THR A 38 -7.99 -0.16 -10.26
N ILE A 39 -7.86 -0.02 -8.95
CA ILE A 39 -8.89 0.62 -8.12
C ILE A 39 -9.03 2.04 -8.68
N ASN A 40 -10.23 2.43 -9.11
CA ASN A 40 -10.52 3.79 -9.54
C ASN A 40 -10.45 4.72 -8.32
N ARG A 41 -9.23 5.10 -7.94
CA ARG A 41 -8.95 5.85 -6.72
C ARG A 41 -9.10 7.33 -7.00
N LEU A 42 -9.97 7.99 -6.25
CA LEU A 42 -10.05 9.44 -6.27
C LEU A 42 -8.72 10.06 -5.81
N PRO A 43 -8.39 11.28 -6.26
CA PRO A 43 -7.34 12.04 -5.62
C PRO A 43 -7.72 12.36 -4.16
N PRO A 44 -6.76 12.76 -3.31
CA PRO A 44 -7.09 13.38 -2.03
C PRO A 44 -8.01 14.59 -2.24
N PRO A 45 -9.05 14.77 -1.40
CA PRO A 45 -9.95 15.90 -1.56
C PRO A 45 -9.21 17.21 -1.29
N ASP A 46 -9.47 18.23 -2.09
CA ASP A 46 -9.01 19.59 -1.85
C ASP A 46 -9.79 20.24 -0.69
N GLN A 47 -9.38 21.45 -0.28
CA GLN A 47 -10.02 22.16 0.82
C GLN A 47 -11.52 22.41 0.58
N GLU A 48 -11.93 22.80 -0.63
CA GLU A 48 -13.33 23.09 -0.92
C GLU A 48 -14.16 21.81 -0.81
N THR A 49 -13.68 20.73 -1.41
CA THR A 49 -14.32 19.41 -1.33
C THR A 49 -14.44 18.93 0.11
N PHE A 50 -13.36 18.97 0.89
CA PHE A 50 -13.39 18.60 2.30
C PHE A 50 -14.36 19.47 3.12
N SER A 51 -14.38 20.78 2.86
CA SER A 51 -15.29 21.71 3.54
C SER A 51 -16.76 21.36 3.32
N LYS A 52 -17.12 20.96 2.10
CA LYS A 52 -18.48 20.51 1.75
C LYS A 52 -18.82 19.19 2.45
N VAL A 53 -17.89 18.23 2.46
CA VAL A 53 -18.07 16.94 3.14
C VAL A 53 -18.28 17.15 4.64
N LEU A 54 -17.43 17.98 5.27
CA LEU A 54 -17.55 18.28 6.70
C LEU A 54 -18.83 19.03 7.02
N ALA A 55 -19.22 20.04 6.24
CA ALA A 55 -20.46 20.79 6.47
C ALA A 55 -21.72 19.92 6.26
N LYS A 56 -21.68 18.97 5.32
CA LYS A 56 -22.77 18.00 5.08
C LYS A 56 -22.91 17.04 6.27
N ALA A 57 -21.81 16.58 6.83
CA ALA A 57 -21.82 15.67 7.98
C ALA A 57 -22.08 16.39 9.31
N CYS A 58 -21.50 17.58 9.49
CA CYS A 58 -21.52 18.38 10.71
C CYS A 58 -21.99 19.81 10.38
N PRO A 59 -23.31 20.05 10.19
CA PRO A 59 -23.85 21.39 9.90
C PRO A 59 -23.65 22.40 11.05
N ASP A 60 -23.36 21.89 12.24
CA ASP A 60 -23.06 22.68 13.43
C ASP A 60 -21.57 22.81 13.74
N ALA A 61 -20.68 22.39 12.84
CA ALA A 61 -19.28 22.74 12.94
C ALA A 61 -19.04 24.18 12.47
N ASP A 62 -18.00 24.81 13.00
CA ASP A 62 -17.48 26.05 12.43
C ASP A 62 -16.99 25.83 10.99
N LYS A 63 -16.91 26.91 10.20
CA LYS A 63 -16.43 26.82 8.81
C LYS A 63 -14.96 26.40 8.78
N VAL A 64 -14.63 25.47 7.88
CA VAL A 64 -13.24 25.17 7.54
C VAL A 64 -12.60 26.39 6.89
N VAL A 65 -11.46 26.83 7.41
CA VAL A 65 -10.69 27.95 6.83
C VAL A 65 -9.40 27.50 6.16
N ILE A 66 -8.86 26.35 6.58
CA ILE A 66 -7.71 25.71 5.96
C ILE A 66 -7.84 24.20 6.11
N ALA A 67 -7.54 23.45 5.05
CA ALA A 67 -7.48 21.99 5.11
C ALA A 67 -6.44 21.42 4.14
N THR A 68 -5.78 20.35 4.57
CA THR A 68 -4.81 19.60 3.77
C THR A 68 -5.07 18.12 3.93
N CYS A 69 -5.35 17.43 2.83
CA CYS A 69 -5.63 16.01 2.80
C CYS A 69 -4.51 15.23 2.11
N LYS A 70 -4.18 14.07 2.66
CA LYS A 70 -3.18 13.13 2.12
C LYS A 70 -3.70 11.71 2.15
N ALA A 71 -3.26 10.86 1.23
CA ALA A 71 -3.60 9.44 1.26
C ALA A 71 -3.13 8.78 2.56
N ASN A 72 -3.97 7.89 3.12
CA ASN A 72 -3.67 7.14 4.34
C ASN A 72 -2.78 5.91 4.05
N GLY A 73 -1.68 6.14 3.33
CA GLY A 73 -0.77 5.10 2.86
C GLY A 73 -0.97 4.71 1.39
N MET A 74 -0.16 3.76 0.93
CA MET A 74 0.01 3.51 -0.51
C MET A 74 -1.26 3.00 -1.19
N GLY A 75 -1.83 1.83 -0.93
CA GLY A 75 -3.05 1.40 -1.67
C GLY A 75 -4.39 1.94 -1.15
N ALA A 76 -4.41 2.79 -0.12
CA ALA A 76 -5.61 3.09 0.69
C ALA A 76 -6.73 3.89 -0.01
N THR A 77 -7.99 3.49 0.04
CA THR A 77 -9.09 4.36 -0.42
C THR A 77 -9.38 5.53 0.52
N SER A 78 -8.75 5.53 1.70
CA SER A 78 -8.90 6.56 2.72
C SER A 78 -7.80 7.64 2.68
N PHE A 79 -8.18 8.81 3.16
CA PHE A 79 -7.40 10.04 3.22
C PHE A 79 -7.45 10.62 4.63
N ILE A 80 -6.31 11.10 5.11
CA ILE A 80 -6.20 11.87 6.35
C ILE A 80 -6.22 13.34 6.00
N CYS A 81 -7.24 14.05 6.47
CA CYS A 81 -7.41 15.48 6.33
C CYS A 81 -7.10 16.17 7.65
N GLN A 82 -6.09 17.03 7.65
CA GLN A 82 -5.85 17.96 8.75
C GLN A 82 -6.54 19.28 8.41
N PHE A 83 -7.20 19.92 9.37
CA PHE A 83 -8.01 21.11 9.10
C PHE A 83 -8.09 22.07 10.29
N GLY A 84 -8.28 23.34 9.97
CA GLY A 84 -8.55 24.42 10.92
C GLY A 84 -9.97 24.95 10.74
N LEU A 85 -10.62 25.25 11.86
CA LEU A 85 -12.00 25.74 11.91
C LEU A 85 -12.06 27.19 12.39
N GLY A 86 -13.00 27.97 11.86
CA GLY A 86 -13.28 29.32 12.31
C GLY A 86 -12.06 30.24 12.22
N LYS A 87 -11.41 30.52 13.35
CA LYS A 87 -10.19 31.36 13.41
C LYS A 87 -8.89 30.54 13.45
N ASP A 88 -8.97 29.22 13.58
CA ASP A 88 -7.81 28.34 13.65
C ASP A 88 -7.17 28.16 12.26
N LYS A 89 -5.92 28.60 12.13
CA LYS A 89 -5.11 28.49 10.91
C LYS A 89 -4.05 27.39 11.00
N TYR A 90 -4.03 26.61 12.08
CA TYR A 90 -2.93 25.72 12.44
C TYR A 90 -3.21 24.22 12.22
N LEU A 91 -4.27 23.86 11.49
CA LEU A 91 -4.54 22.48 11.09
C LEU A 91 -4.61 21.49 12.28
N ARG A 92 -5.10 21.94 13.45
CA ARG A 92 -5.03 21.16 14.69
C ARG A 92 -6.00 19.98 14.73
N ASN A 93 -7.00 19.99 13.86
CA ASN A 93 -8.02 18.95 13.82
C ASN A 93 -7.67 17.95 12.74
N THR A 94 -8.00 16.67 12.97
CA THR A 94 -7.73 15.59 12.03
C THR A 94 -8.99 14.78 11.80
N ALA A 95 -9.28 14.50 10.54
CA ALA A 95 -10.41 13.70 10.10
C ALA A 95 -9.95 12.65 9.08
N THR A 96 -10.57 11.49 9.12
CA THR A 96 -10.40 10.47 8.07
C THR A 96 -11.59 10.51 7.13
N VAL A 97 -11.29 10.64 5.84
CA VAL A 97 -12.25 10.58 4.74
C VAL A 97 -11.99 9.32 3.96
N ASP A 98 -13.03 8.56 3.64
CA ASP A 98 -12.94 7.39 2.78
C ASP A 98 -13.63 7.65 1.45
N GLN A 99 -13.19 6.95 0.41
CA GLN A 99 -13.86 6.91 -0.87
C GLN A 99 -14.89 5.78 -0.86
N LYS A 100 -16.17 6.12 -1.06
CA LYS A 100 -17.25 5.16 -1.26
C LYS A 100 -18.03 5.56 -2.51
N ASP A 101 -18.18 4.62 -3.45
CA ASP A 101 -18.96 4.82 -4.69
C ASP A 101 -18.57 6.05 -5.52
N GLY A 102 -17.29 6.46 -5.47
CA GLY A 102 -16.83 7.66 -6.17
C GLY A 102 -17.06 8.98 -5.40
N GLU A 103 -17.56 8.92 -4.17
CA GLU A 103 -17.77 10.06 -3.29
C GLU A 103 -16.90 9.98 -2.03
N TYR A 104 -16.67 11.14 -1.41
CA TYR A 104 -15.94 11.27 -0.17
C TYR A 104 -16.89 11.23 1.03
N VAL A 105 -16.58 10.36 2.00
CA VAL A 105 -17.40 10.16 3.20
C VAL A 105 -16.52 10.23 4.44
N LEU A 106 -16.95 10.95 5.48
CA LEU A 106 -16.26 10.95 6.77
C LEU A 106 -16.44 9.61 7.49
N VAL A 107 -15.34 9.01 7.93
CA VAL A 107 -15.34 7.68 8.58
C VAL A 107 -15.99 7.74 9.97
N ASP A 108 -15.63 8.74 10.77
CA ASP A 108 -16.09 8.93 12.15
C ASP A 108 -16.84 10.27 12.30
N ALA A 109 -17.84 10.50 11.44
CA ALA A 109 -18.59 11.76 11.41
C ALA A 109 -19.12 12.16 12.81
N ASP A 110 -19.76 11.25 13.54
CA ASP A 110 -20.33 11.54 14.86
C ASP A 110 -19.28 12.04 15.87
N LYS A 111 -18.10 11.41 15.91
CA LYS A 111 -17.00 11.82 16.80
C LYS A 111 -16.43 13.17 16.40
N ILE A 112 -16.28 13.41 15.10
CA ILE A 112 -15.75 14.68 14.57
C ILE A 112 -16.74 15.81 14.86
N CYS A 113 -18.04 15.59 14.64
CA CYS A 113 -19.06 16.59 14.95
C CYS A 113 -19.13 16.87 16.46
N ALA A 114 -19.03 15.83 17.31
CA ALA A 114 -19.02 15.98 18.77
C ALA A 114 -17.79 16.71 19.31
N ALA A 115 -16.65 16.61 18.61
CA ALA A 115 -15.43 17.35 18.96
C ALA A 115 -15.51 18.84 18.59
N HIS A 116 -16.41 19.22 17.67
CA HIS A 116 -16.51 20.57 17.12
C HIS A 116 -17.95 21.14 17.14
N PRO A 117 -18.62 21.24 18.30
CA PRO A 117 -19.91 21.92 18.40
C PRO A 117 -19.73 23.43 18.25
N LYS A 118 -20.68 24.11 17.58
CA LYS A 118 -20.69 25.59 17.47
C LYS A 118 -20.39 26.27 18.82
N GLY A 119 -19.42 27.18 18.83
CA GLY A 119 -19.16 28.07 19.97
C GLY A 119 -18.21 27.55 21.04
N LYS A 120 -17.55 26.39 20.85
CA LYS A 120 -16.37 26.00 21.64
C LYS A 120 -15.10 26.29 20.87
N ASN A 121 -14.57 27.49 21.00
CA ASN A 121 -13.26 27.86 20.48
C ASN A 121 -12.47 28.65 21.52
#